data_AF-A0A958R4U0-F1
#
_entry.id   AF-A0A958R4U0-F1
#
_cell.length_a   1.000
_cell.length_b   1.000
_cell.length_c   1.000
_cell.angle_alpha   90.00
_cell.angle_beta   90.00
_cell.angle_gamma   90.00
#
_symmetry.space_group_name_H-M   'P 1'
#
loop_
_entity.id
_entity.type
_entity.pdbx_description
1 polymer ?
#
loop_
_entity_poly.entity_id
_entity_poly.type
_entity_poly.pdbx_seq_one_letter_code
_entity_poly.pdbx_strand_id
1 'polypeptide(L)' 'MFTFRDGRVYEGEWKNGKQHGRGVFRKKNMAREGIWEDGERVKWLDEVKENQPEPTS' A
#
# COMPACT_ATOMS: atom_id res chain seq x y z
N MET A 1 -11.90 3.19 -3.35
CA MET A 1 -11.44 3.75 -2.05
C MET A 1 -12.35 3.24 -0.95
N PHE A 2 -11.81 2.94 0.23
CA PHE A 2 -12.57 2.46 1.38
C PHE A 2 -12.16 3.24 2.62
N THR A 3 -13.14 3.76 3.36
CA THR A 3 -12.92 4.51 4.60
C THR A 3 -13.32 3.63 5.77
N PHE A 4 -12.34 3.29 6.62
CA PHE A 4 -12.58 2.56 7.86
C PHE A 4 -13.28 3.48 8.87
N ARG A 5 -14.03 2.86 9.79
CA ARG A 5 -14.69 3.58 10.91
C ARG A 5 -13.71 4.40 11.76
N ASP A 6 -12.43 3.98 11.82
CA ASP A 6 -11.36 4.69 12.52
C ASP A 6 -10.81 5.93 11.78
N GLY A 7 -11.38 6.30 10.62
CA GLY A 7 -10.89 7.41 9.79
C GLY A 7 -9.63 7.09 8.98
N ARG A 8 -9.27 5.80 8.87
CA ARG A 8 -8.26 5.33 7.92
C ARG A 8 -8.89 5.22 6.54
N VAL A 9 -8.12 5.46 5.48
CA VAL A 9 -8.58 5.31 4.10
C VAL A 9 -7.62 4.39 3.36
N TYR A 10 -8.16 3.46 2.60
CA TYR A 10 -7.39 2.66 1.65
C TYR A 10 -7.86 2.95 0.23
N GLU A 11 -6.90 3.33 -0.61
CA GLU A 11 -7.09 3.63 -2.03
C GLU A 11 -6.18 2.73 -2.84
N GLY A 12 -6.73 1.63 -3.33
CA GLY A 12 -5.98 0.67 -4.14
C GLY A 12 -6.91 -0.35 -4.75
N GLU A 13 -6.32 -1.39 -5.30
CA GLU A 13 -7.07 -2.47 -5.92
C GLU A 13 -7.70 -3.38 -4.86
N TRP A 14 -8.76 -4.06 -5.27
CA TRP A 14 -9.51 -4.99 -4.43
C TRP A 14 -9.76 -6.26 -5.20
N LYS A 15 -9.58 -7.40 -4.54
CA LYS A 15 -9.84 -8.73 -5.09
C LYS A 15 -10.62 -9.52 -4.04
N ASN A 16 -11.75 -10.10 -4.45
CA ASN A 16 -12.63 -10.88 -3.56
C ASN A 16 -13.06 -10.11 -2.30
N GLY A 17 -13.28 -8.78 -2.42
CA GLY A 17 -13.67 -7.94 -1.29
C GLY A 17 -12.54 -7.61 -0.30
N LYS A 18 -11.29 -8.00 -0.61
CA LYS A 18 -10.11 -7.69 0.19
C LYS A 18 -9.14 -6.80 -0.58
N GLN A 19 -8.30 -6.04 0.13
CA GLN A 19 -7.26 -5.23 -0.48
C GLN A 19 -6.28 -6.10 -1.27
N HIS A 20 -5.97 -5.69 -2.49
CA HIS A 20 -5.04 -6.40 -3.37
C HIS A 20 -4.23 -5.40 -4.20
N GLY A 21 -3.14 -5.85 -4.81
CA GLY A 21 -2.33 -5.06 -5.73
C GLY A 21 -1.69 -3.84 -5.08
N ARG A 22 -1.46 -2.79 -5.87
CA ARG A 22 -0.89 -1.54 -5.36
C ARG A 22 -1.98 -0.69 -4.72
N GLY A 23 -1.65 -0.08 -3.59
CA GLY A 23 -2.56 0.81 -2.90
C GLY A 23 -1.88 1.93 -2.12
N VAL A 24 -2.70 2.84 -1.63
CA VAL A 24 -2.32 3.94 -0.77
C VAL A 24 -3.13 3.82 0.50
N PHE A 25 -2.43 3.65 1.61
CA PHE A 25 -3.03 3.62 2.92
C PHE A 25 -2.82 4.97 3.60
N ARG A 26 -3.93 5.68 3.82
CA ARG A 26 -3.96 6.97 4.50
C ARG A 26 -4.45 6.77 5.93
N LYS A 27 -3.70 7.30 6.89
CA LYS A 27 -4.03 7.30 8.32
C LYS A 27 -3.77 8.69 8.90
N LYS A 28 -4.84 9.39 9.30
CA LYS A 28 -4.79 10.75 9.88
C LYS A 28 -4.02 11.74 8.97
N ASN A 29 -2.70 11.85 9.16
CA ASN A 29 -1.80 12.76 8.44
C ASN A 29 -0.70 12.03 7.65
N MET A 30 -0.80 10.72 7.49
CA MET A 30 0.23 9.90 6.84
C MET A 30 -0.41 9.13 5.70
N ALA A 31 0.08 9.34 4.47
CA ALA A 31 -0.22 8.50 3.33
C ALA A 31 1.01 7.63 3.06
N ARG A 32 0.82 6.33 2.84
CA ARG A 32 1.89 5.41 2.45
C ARG A 32 1.44 4.51 1.33
N GLU A 33 2.31 4.34 0.34
CA GLU A 33 2.09 3.40 -0.74
C GLU A 33 2.62 2.02 -0.40
N GLY A 34 1.92 0.98 -0.84
CA GLY A 34 2.29 -0.41 -0.58
C GLY A 34 1.76 -1.39 -1.62
N ILE A 35 2.03 -2.66 -1.38
CA ILE A 35 1.40 -3.78 -2.07
C ILE A 35 0.59 -4.57 -1.04
N TRP A 36 -0.64 -4.91 -1.40
CA TRP A 36 -1.57 -5.72 -0.62
C TRP A 36 -1.89 -7.01 -1.34
N GLU A 37 -2.10 -8.08 -0.57
CA GLU A 37 -2.55 -9.37 -1.05
C GLU A 37 -3.50 -9.97 -0.02
N ASP A 38 -4.66 -10.45 -0.46
CA ASP A 38 -5.70 -11.01 0.41
C ASP A 38 -6.05 -10.20 1.67
N GLY A 39 -6.01 -8.88 1.56
CA GLY A 39 -6.34 -7.95 2.65
C GLY A 39 -5.18 -7.63 3.59
N GLU A 40 -4.03 -8.28 3.38
CA GLU A 40 -2.82 -8.07 4.16
C GLU A 40 -1.82 -7.24 3.37
N ARG A 41 -1.03 -6.41 4.08
CA ARG A 41 0.00 -5.59 3.46
C ARG A 41 1.27 -6.42 3.30
N VAL A 42 1.62 -6.73 2.05
CA VAL A 42 2.84 -7.47 1.67
C VAL A 42 4.09 -6.62 1.87
N LYS A 43 4.15 -5.43 1.27
CA LYS A 43 5.31 -4.53 1.36
C LYS A 43 4.91 -3.06 1.29
N TRP A 44 5.69 -2.19 1.93
CA TRP A 44 5.58 -0.74 1.68
C TRP A 44 6.44 -0.40 0.46
N LEU A 45 5.90 0.43 -0.43
CA LEU A 45 6.61 1.02 -1.57
C LEU A 45 7.23 2.37 -1.21
N ASP A 46 6.86 2.95 -0.07
CA ASP A 46 7.43 4.19 0.48
C ASP A 46 8.95 4.09 0.81
N GLU A 47 9.52 2.88 0.82
CA GLU A 47 10.93 2.64 1.14
C GLU A 47 11.81 2.49 -0.11
N VAL A 48 11.52 3.23 -1.18
CA VAL A 48 12.56 3.52 -2.17
C VAL A 48 13.27 4.80 -1.72
N LYS A 49 14.08 4.69 -0.66
CA LYS A 49 15.19 5.63 -0.51
C LYS A 49 16.11 5.38 -1.68
N GLU A 50 16.07 6.30 -2.63
CA GLU A 50 17.06 6.49 -3.68
C GLU A 50 18.47 6.24 -3.14
N ASN A 51 18.99 5.04 -3.39
CA ASN A 51 20.40 4.63 -3.28
C ASN A 51 20.57 3.33 -4.08
N GLN A 52 20.27 3.41 -5.38
CA GLN A 52 20.61 2.42 -6.43
C GLN A 52 22.15 2.21 -6.50
N PRO A 53 22.68 1.07 -7.02
CA PRO A 53 22.20 0.42 -8.23
C PRO A 53 21.95 -1.10 -8.15
N GLU A 54 21.06 -1.51 -9.05
CA GLU A 54 20.81 -2.85 -9.58
C GLU A 54 22.04 -3.78 -9.52
N PRO A 55 21.96 -5.02 -9.01
CA PRO A 55 22.82 -6.08 -9.51
C PRO A 55 22.32 -6.42 -10.92
N THR A 56 22.96 -5.82 -11.92
CA THR A 56 22.96 -6.36 -13.28
C THR A 56 23.30 -7.84 -13.21
N SER A 57 22.52 -8.62 -13.95
CA SER A 57 22.63 -10.06 -14.19
C SER A 57 24.04 -10.62 -14.33
#